data_AF-A0A660ULQ8-F1
#
_entry.id   AF-A0A660ULQ8-F1
#
_cell.length_a   1.000
_cell.length_b   1.000
_cell.length_c   1.000
_cell.angle_alpha   90.00
_cell.angle_beta   90.00
_cell.angle_gamma   90.00
#
_symmetry.space_group_name_H-M   'P 1'
#
loop_
_entity.id
_entity.type
_entity.pdbx_description
1 polymer ?
#
loop_
_entity_poly.entity_id
_entity_poly.type
_entity_poly.pdbx_seq_one_letter_code
_entity_poly.pdbx_strand_id
1 'polypeptide(L)'
;MTLGRFAKSPLLGCTHDYTEFQAELLPLIEQSHNGKSHHCGKVPTRICEHDRNEIQRNKFRQQLDKAVKNEDYEAAAKLRDQIQALT
;
A
#
# COMPACT_ATOMS: atom_id res chain seq x y z
N MET A 1 -14.44 21.42 17.24
CA MET A 1 -15.37 21.41 16.09
C MET A 1 -16.50 20.40 16.35
N THR A 2 -17.65 20.39 15.64
CA THR A 2 -18.62 19.26 15.69
C THR A 2 -18.56 18.46 14.39
N LEU A 3 -18.76 17.14 14.45
CA LEU A 3 -18.72 16.23 13.29
C LEU A 3 -19.62 16.68 12.13
N GLY A 4 -20.81 17.20 12.44
CA GLY A 4 -21.74 17.71 11.43
C GLY A 4 -21.20 18.91 10.63
N ARG A 5 -20.22 19.65 11.16
CA ARG A 5 -19.54 20.75 10.43
C ARG A 5 -18.40 20.24 9.55
N PHE A 6 -17.71 19.15 9.94
CA PHE A 6 -16.69 18.49 9.12
C PHE A 6 -17.29 17.89 7.83
N ALA A 7 -18.48 17.29 7.90
CA ALA A 7 -19.17 16.78 6.71
C ALA A 7 -19.44 17.86 5.64
N LYS A 8 -19.48 19.15 6.03
CA LYS A 8 -19.71 20.29 5.13
C LYS A 8 -18.43 21.04 4.75
N SER A 9 -17.31 20.80 5.44
CA SER A 9 -16.04 21.48 5.19
C SER A 9 -14.87 20.55 5.52
N PRO A 10 -13.99 20.24 4.55
CA PRO A 10 -12.94 19.23 4.70
C PRO A 10 -11.76 19.66 5.60
N LEU A 11 -11.83 20.83 6.24
CA LEU A 11 -10.78 21.33 7.13
C LEU A 11 -11.19 21.17 8.59
N LEU A 12 -10.37 20.45 9.36
CA LEU A 12 -10.46 20.42 10.83
C LEU A 12 -9.77 21.67 11.39
N GLY A 13 -10.41 22.31 12.37
CA GLY A 13 -10.10 23.68 12.78
C GLY A 13 -8.93 23.80 13.76
N CYS A 14 -8.55 22.72 14.43
CA CYS A 14 -7.43 22.64 15.36
C CYS A 14 -6.77 21.26 15.29
N THR A 15 -5.50 21.15 15.69
CA THR A 15 -4.75 19.88 15.72
C THR A 15 -5.37 18.84 16.66
N HIS A 16 -5.99 19.28 17.76
CA HIS A 16 -6.63 18.37 18.72
C HIS A 16 -7.92 17.72 18.18
N ASP A 17 -8.58 18.35 17.20
CA ASP A 17 -9.76 17.76 16.55
C ASP A 17 -9.36 16.48 15.77
N TYR A 18 -8.14 16.37 15.26
CA TYR A 18 -7.68 15.14 14.57
C TYR A 18 -7.53 13.94 15.50
N THR A 19 -7.15 14.17 16.76
CA THR A 19 -7.05 13.11 17.77
C THR A 19 -8.41 12.68 18.30
N GLU A 20 -9.30 13.64 18.57
CA GLU A 20 -10.64 13.34 19.09
C GLU A 20 -11.50 12.61 18.06
N PHE A 21 -11.45 13.02 16.79
CA PHE A 21 -12.23 12.42 15.71
C PHE A 21 -11.50 11.28 14.99
N GLN A 22 -10.33 10.85 15.48
CA GLN A 22 -9.53 9.79 14.84
C GLN A 22 -10.34 8.51 14.60
N ALA A 23 -11.13 8.08 15.60
CA ALA A 23 -11.93 6.87 15.53
C ALA A 23 -13.00 6.93 14.42
N GLU A 24 -13.50 8.11 14.11
CA GLU A 24 -14.53 8.32 13.08
C GLU A 24 -13.91 8.66 11.72
N LEU A 25 -12.73 9.26 11.70
CA LEU A 25 -11.98 9.60 10.49
C LEU A 25 -11.35 8.37 9.84
N LEU A 26 -10.80 7.46 10.63
CA LEU A 26 -10.17 6.23 10.12
C LEU A 26 -11.07 5.44 9.15
N PRO A 27 -12.32 5.07 9.51
CA PRO A 27 -13.19 4.32 8.59
C PRO A 27 -13.58 5.12 7.35
N LEU A 28 -13.72 6.44 7.44
CA LEU A 28 -14.03 7.31 6.29
C LEU A 28 -12.85 7.40 5.30
N ILE A 29 -11.63 7.50 5.84
CA ILE A 29 -10.39 7.51 5.07
C ILE A 29 -10.20 6.14 4.42
N GLU A 30 -10.36 5.05 5.18
CA GLU A 30 -10.31 3.69 4.65
C GLU A 30 -11.33 3.46 3.55
N GLN A 31 -12.59 3.86 3.74
CA GLN A 31 -13.63 3.76 2.72
C GLN A 31 -13.27 4.53 1.45
N SER A 32 -12.76 5.76 1.60
CA SER A 32 -12.31 6.59 0.47
C SER A 32 -11.12 5.98 -0.28
N HIS A 33 -10.28 5.22 0.41
CA HIS A 33 -9.17 4.47 -0.17
C HIS A 33 -9.52 3.02 -0.53
N ASN A 34 -10.80 2.68 -0.69
CA ASN A 34 -11.26 1.32 -1.05
C ASN A 34 -10.76 0.24 -0.06
N GLY A 35 -10.73 0.55 1.23
CA GLY A 35 -10.30 -0.33 2.32
C GLY A 35 -8.78 -0.52 2.42
N LYS A 36 -7.99 0.37 1.81
CA LYS A 36 -6.52 0.29 1.79
C LYS A 36 -5.93 1.39 2.66
N SER A 37 -5.51 1.03 3.87
CA SER A 37 -4.75 1.91 4.79
C SER A 37 -3.29 2.12 4.36
N HIS A 38 -2.81 1.35 3.37
CA HIS A 38 -1.48 1.45 2.79
C HIS A 38 -1.54 1.59 1.26
N HIS A 39 -0.58 2.30 0.68
CA HIS A 39 -0.44 2.40 -0.77
C HIS A 39 -0.21 1.02 -1.40
N CYS A 40 -1.24 0.39 -1.94
CA CYS A 40 -1.13 -0.92 -2.60
C CYS A 40 -0.60 -0.85 -4.05
N GLY A 41 -0.11 0.31 -4.50
CA GLY A 41 0.21 0.56 -5.90
C GLY A 41 -1.06 0.82 -6.72
N LYS A 42 -1.04 1.89 -7.50
CA LYS A 42 -2.10 2.19 -8.48
C LYS A 42 -1.83 1.28 -9.69
N VAL A 43 -2.52 0.14 -9.76
CA VAL A 43 -2.40 -0.79 -10.89
C VAL A 43 -3.66 -0.63 -11.75
N PRO A 44 -3.59 0.05 -12.91
CA PRO A 44 -4.72 0.20 -13.81
C PRO A 44 -5.28 -1.15 -14.27
N THR A 45 -6.56 -1.26 -14.58
CA THR A 45 -7.13 -2.53 -15.10
C THR A 45 -6.56 -2.90 -16.49
N ARG A 46 -6.13 -1.89 -17.26
CA ARG A 46 -5.39 -2.03 -18.52
C ARG A 46 -3.95 -1.59 -18.30
N ILE A 47 -3.07 -2.55 -18.08
CA ILE A 47 -1.64 -2.31 -17.96
C ILE A 47 -0.95 -2.98 -19.14
N CYS A 48 0.03 -2.31 -19.73
CA CYS A 48 0.95 -2.94 -20.66
C CYS A 48 1.67 -4.09 -19.93
N GLU A 49 2.02 -5.15 -20.67
CA GLU A 49 2.72 -6.32 -20.10
C GLU A 49 4.02 -5.92 -19.38
N HIS A 50 4.67 -4.85 -19.83
CA HIS A 50 5.84 -4.25 -19.19
C HIS A 50 5.59 -3.86 -17.73
N ASP A 51 4.54 -3.09 -17.44
CA ASP A 51 4.21 -2.66 -16.08
C ASP A 51 3.82 -3.84 -15.17
N ARG A 52 3.20 -4.89 -15.73
CA ARG A 52 2.90 -6.13 -14.97
C ARG A 52 4.18 -6.81 -14.52
N ASN A 53 5.15 -6.94 -15.43
CA ASN A 53 6.46 -7.51 -15.12
C ASN A 53 7.18 -6.66 -14.07
N GLU A 54 7.13 -5.33 -14.16
CA GLU A 54 7.74 -4.46 -13.14
C GLU A 54 7.10 -4.63 -11.75
N ILE A 55 5.77 -4.72 -11.67
CA ILE A 55 5.07 -4.96 -10.41
C ILE A 55 5.46 -6.33 -9.82
N GLN A 56 5.52 -7.38 -10.64
CA GLN A 56 5.93 -8.71 -10.20
C GLN A 56 7.39 -8.72 -9.75
N ARG A 57 8.30 -8.05 -10.47
CA ARG A 57 9.70 -7.91 -10.07
C ARG A 57 9.83 -7.20 -8.72
N ASN A 58 9.07 -6.14 -8.49
CA ASN A 58 9.08 -5.46 -7.20
C ASN A 58 8.56 -6.34 -6.05
N LYS A 59 7.53 -7.16 -6.30
CA LYS A 59 7.07 -8.15 -5.31
C LYS A 59 8.14 -9.20 -5.01
N PHE A 60 8.80 -9.75 -6.03
CA PHE A 60 9.86 -10.74 -5.83
C PHE A 60 11.08 -10.15 -5.13
N ARG A 61 11.43 -8.89 -5.38
CA ARG A 61 12.49 -8.18 -4.63
C ARG A 61 12.18 -8.09 -3.13
N GLN A 62 10.95 -7.76 -2.77
CA GLN A 62 10.53 -7.71 -1.36
C GLN A 62 10.58 -9.10 -0.71
N GLN A 63 10.16 -10.14 -1.43
CA GLN A 63 10.23 -11.52 -0.94
C GLN A 63 11.67 -12.02 -0.80
N LEU A 64 12.55 -11.61 -1.72
CA LEU A 64 13.97 -11.96 -1.67
C LEU A 64 14.65 -11.34 -0.44
N ASP A 65 14.41 -10.04 -0.17
CA ASP A 65 14.92 -9.38 1.03
C ASP A 65 14.44 -10.10 2.30
N LYS A 66 13.18 -10.51 2.34
CA LYS A 66 12.62 -11.28 3.46
C LYS A 66 13.25 -12.68 3.59
N ALA A 67 13.44 -13.40 2.49
CA ALA A 67 14.08 -14.72 2.49
C ALA A 67 15.54 -14.64 2.95
N VAL A 68 16.28 -13.62 2.52
CA VAL A 68 17.67 -13.38 2.97
C VAL A 68 17.71 -13.06 4.46
N LYS A 69 16.79 -12.24 4.96
CA LYS A 69 16.67 -11.94 6.40
C LYS A 69 16.33 -13.16 7.27
N ASN A 70 15.59 -14.11 6.70
CA ASN A 70 15.23 -15.36 7.35
C ASN A 70 16.27 -16.48 7.15
N GLU A 71 17.41 -16.18 6.50
CA GLU A 71 18.46 -17.17 6.18
C GLU A 71 17.97 -18.32 5.25
N ASP A 72 16.85 -18.11 4.56
CA ASP A 72 16.27 -19.04 3.58
C ASP A 72 16.93 -18.90 2.20
N TYR A 73 18.21 -19.29 2.11
CA TYR A 73 19.01 -19.08 0.90
C TYR A 73 18.52 -19.85 -0.33
N GLU A 74 17.89 -21.01 -0.14
CA GLU A 74 17.30 -21.77 -1.25
C GLU A 74 16.10 -21.03 -1.87
N ALA A 75 15.25 -20.44 -1.04
CA ALA A 75 14.13 -19.63 -1.49
C ALA A 75 14.62 -18.33 -2.14
N ALA A 76 15.65 -17.69 -1.57
CA ALA A 76 16.27 -16.50 -2.14
C ALA A 76 16.86 -16.77 -3.54
N ALA A 77 17.51 -17.93 -3.76
CA ALA A 77 18.02 -18.33 -5.06
C ALA A 77 16.90 -18.47 -6.09
N LYS A 78 15.82 -19.19 -5.74
CA LYS A 78 14.64 -19.35 -6.63
C LYS A 78 14.00 -18.00 -6.99
N LEU A 79 13.86 -17.09 -6.02
CA LEU A 79 13.31 -15.75 -6.23
C LEU A 79 14.22 -14.90 -7.14
N ARG A 80 15.54 -15.02 -7.01
CA ARG A 80 16.50 -14.35 -7.89
C ARG A 80 16.34 -14.83 -9.34
N ASP A 81 16.26 -16.14 -9.54
CA ASP A 81 16.11 -16.71 -10.87
C ASP A 81 14.76 -16.31 -11.52
N GLN A 82 13.69 -16.22 -10.72
CA GLN A 82 12.39 -15.69 -11.17
C GLN A 82 12.44 -14.21 -11.56
N ILE A 83 13.20 -13.37 -10.84
CA ILE A 83 13.41 -11.97 -11.21
C ILE A 83 14.17 -11.86 -12.54
N GLN A 84 15.14 -12.75 -12.76
CA GLN A 84 15.96 -12.75 -13.97
C GLN A 84 15.20 -13.27 -15.19
N ALA A 85 14.30 -14.24 -15.02
CA ALA A 85 13.43 -14.74 -16.10
C ALA A 85 12.37 -13.72 -16.56
N LEU A 86 12.06 -12.71 -15.74
CA LEU A 86 11.16 -11.61 -16.08
C LEU A 86 11.87 -10.39 -16.70
N THR A 87 13.17 -10.51 -16.98
CA THR A 87 13.97 -9.50 -17.70
C THR A 87 14.05 -9.88 -19.17
#